data_AF-A0A945FIQ3-F1
#
_entry.id   AF-A0A945FIQ3-F1
#
_cell.length_a   1.000
_cell.length_b   1.000
_cell.length_c   1.000
_cell.angle_alpha   90.00
_cell.angle_beta   90.00
_cell.angle_gamma   90.00
#
_symmetry.space_group_name_H-M   'P 1'
#
loop_
_entity.id
_entity.type
_entity.pdbx_description
1 polymer ?
#
loop_
_entity_poly.entity_id
_entity_poly.type
_entity_poly.pdbx_seq_one_letter_code
_entity_poly.pdbx_strand_id
1 'polypeptide(L)'
;MWVARTHLRDVFRKAFRGDENVDDSDELLSYRSAVFGLLGGLFYMACWFYASGMALWVVVVFLVVMMVVYIGISRIIAETGVITIRAVMIPQTFIMFTFGTSRLSAQTMVALGMTFGWCGDMKTTLIPALTHSVKLFDTIRDYKRQLVWALVLAMGVGILVSFWYTISMGYEAGAGNYGSQISGSLARGPWDFVVKYTKDPVDPDWRKMAFLVGGMALAAILYFLRYRYTWWPLHPLGLAAGPAYPVTNVIFPIFLGWLAKFAILRFGGSKAYRGARPFFLGLIMGYYIGAGLSFFVDMIWFPGQGHGIPFSD
;
A
#
# COMPACT_ATOMS: atom_id res chain seq x y z
N MET A 1 9.23 8.80 -11.58
CA MET A 1 9.04 10.20 -12.05
C MET A 1 10.00 10.57 -13.19
N TRP A 2 11.33 10.57 -13.00
CA TRP A 2 12.27 11.02 -14.03
C TRP A 2 12.20 10.28 -15.38
N VAL A 3 12.02 8.95 -15.34
CA VAL A 3 11.91 8.10 -16.54
C VAL A 3 10.58 8.29 -17.26
N ALA A 4 9.49 8.51 -16.52
CA ALA A 4 8.15 8.68 -17.06
C ALA A 4 7.82 10.14 -17.47
N ARG A 5 8.80 11.07 -17.44
CA ARG A 5 8.55 12.51 -17.60
C ARG A 5 7.92 12.88 -18.94
N THR A 6 8.30 12.18 -20.02
CA THR A 6 7.76 12.40 -21.37
C THR A 6 6.31 11.93 -21.44
N HIS A 7 6.04 10.70 -21.00
CA HIS A 7 4.69 10.17 -20.90
C HIS A 7 3.78 11.04 -20.02
N LEU A 8 4.23 11.44 -18.82
CA LEU A 8 3.45 12.34 -17.95
C LEU A 8 3.17 13.68 -18.62
N ARG A 9 4.13 14.24 -19.36
CA ARG A 9 3.92 15.47 -20.14
C ARG A 9 2.83 15.27 -21.19
N ASP A 10 2.84 14.15 -21.91
CA ASP A 10 1.84 13.86 -22.94
C ASP A 10 0.44 13.64 -22.34
N VAL A 11 0.35 12.96 -21.19
CA VAL A 11 -0.89 12.82 -20.41
C VAL A 11 -1.47 14.18 -20.03
N PHE A 12 -0.67 15.07 -19.44
CA PHE A 12 -1.14 16.41 -19.07
C PHE A 12 -1.49 17.27 -20.29
N ARG A 13 -0.74 17.13 -21.39
CA ARG A 13 -1.01 17.83 -22.65
C ARG A 13 -2.35 17.41 -23.24
N LYS A 14 -2.63 16.11 -23.31
CA LYS A 14 -3.94 15.58 -23.74
C LYS A 14 -5.06 16.01 -22.79
N ALA A 15 -4.82 15.95 -21.48
CA ALA A 15 -5.83 16.25 -20.48
C ALA A 15 -6.36 17.70 -20.57
N PHE A 16 -5.43 18.67 -20.58
CA PHE A 16 -5.76 20.10 -20.53
C PHE A 16 -5.90 20.76 -21.90
N ARG A 17 -5.10 20.35 -22.90
CA ARG A 17 -5.10 20.98 -24.24
C ARG A 17 -5.85 20.19 -25.30
N GLY A 18 -6.26 18.95 -25.01
CA GLY A 18 -7.00 18.13 -25.97
C GLY A 18 -6.20 17.73 -27.21
N ASP A 19 -4.88 17.62 -27.11
CA ASP A 19 -4.01 17.37 -28.26
C ASP A 19 -4.34 16.07 -28.99
N GLU A 20 -4.63 16.14 -30.28
CA GLU A 20 -4.98 15.00 -31.13
C GLU A 20 -3.80 14.06 -31.40
N ASN A 21 -2.55 14.55 -31.27
CA ASN A 21 -1.34 13.75 -31.53
C ASN A 21 -1.03 12.71 -30.45
N VAL A 22 -1.74 12.74 -29.33
CA VAL A 22 -1.57 11.76 -28.25
C VAL A 22 -2.77 10.82 -28.28
N ASP A 23 -2.54 9.56 -28.65
CA ASP A 23 -3.55 8.51 -28.68
C ASP A 23 -3.64 7.82 -27.32
N ASP A 24 -4.84 7.88 -26.71
CA ASP A 24 -5.19 7.21 -25.44
C ASP A 24 -6.28 6.14 -25.63
N SER A 25 -6.49 5.68 -26.87
CA SER A 25 -7.49 4.65 -27.20
C SER A 25 -7.17 3.29 -26.58
N ASP A 26 -5.89 2.93 -26.49
CA ASP A 26 -5.42 1.67 -25.93
C ASP A 26 -5.18 1.71 -24.42
N GLU A 27 -5.57 2.80 -23.75
CA GLU A 27 -5.41 3.02 -22.31
C GLU A 27 -6.69 2.66 -21.53
N LEU A 28 -6.55 2.28 -20.26
CA LEU A 28 -7.66 1.91 -19.38
C LEU A 28 -8.69 3.03 -19.21
N LEU A 29 -8.18 4.25 -19.02
CA LEU A 29 -8.96 5.47 -18.87
C LEU A 29 -8.40 6.49 -19.86
N SER A 30 -9.29 7.32 -20.41
CA SER A 30 -8.81 8.49 -21.15
C SER A 30 -7.92 9.34 -20.25
N TYR A 31 -6.88 9.96 -20.81
CA TYR A 31 -5.97 10.81 -20.04
C TYR A 31 -6.72 11.97 -19.36
N ARG A 32 -7.80 12.45 -19.97
CA ARG A 32 -8.72 13.43 -19.37
C ARG A 32 -9.40 12.89 -18.12
N SER A 33 -10.05 11.73 -18.22
CA SER A 33 -10.75 11.10 -17.10
C SER A 33 -9.79 10.78 -15.95
N ALA A 34 -8.58 10.31 -16.25
CA ALA A 34 -7.56 10.00 -15.24
C ALA A 34 -7.10 11.27 -14.50
N VAL A 35 -6.77 12.34 -15.21
CA VAL A 35 -6.29 13.60 -14.60
C VAL A 35 -7.40 14.30 -13.83
N PHE A 36 -8.58 14.48 -14.43
CA PHE A 36 -9.69 15.15 -13.73
C PHE A 36 -10.27 14.29 -12.61
N GLY A 37 -10.26 12.96 -12.74
CA GLY A 37 -10.63 12.05 -11.65
C GLY A 37 -9.67 12.15 -10.47
N LEU A 38 -8.36 12.20 -10.73
CA LEU A 38 -7.35 12.41 -9.68
C LEU A 38 -7.51 13.78 -9.01
N LEU A 39 -7.62 14.86 -9.80
CA LEU A 39 -7.78 16.21 -9.26
C LEU A 39 -9.09 16.38 -8.50
N GLY A 40 -10.19 15.86 -9.03
CA GLY A 40 -11.50 15.88 -8.38
C GLY A 40 -11.50 15.06 -7.08
N GLY A 41 -10.86 13.89 -7.07
CA GLY A 41 -10.71 13.07 -5.86
C GLY A 41 -9.84 13.74 -4.80
N LEU A 42 -8.71 14.33 -5.18
CA LEU A 42 -7.84 15.10 -4.27
C LEU A 42 -8.58 16.33 -3.71
N PHE A 43 -9.32 17.04 -4.55
CA PHE A 43 -10.13 18.19 -4.14
C PHE A 43 -11.24 17.78 -3.17
N TYR A 44 -11.97 16.71 -3.47
CA TYR A 44 -13.00 16.17 -2.58
C TYR A 44 -12.41 15.79 -1.21
N MET A 45 -11.28 15.07 -1.19
CA MET A 45 -10.59 14.75 0.06
C MET A 45 -10.12 16.01 0.81
N ALA A 46 -9.60 17.01 0.11
CA ALA A 46 -9.19 18.27 0.72
C ALA A 46 -10.38 19.01 1.36
N CYS A 47 -11.51 19.10 0.67
CA CYS A 47 -12.74 19.68 1.20
C CYS A 47 -13.24 18.90 2.42
N TRP A 48 -13.21 17.57 2.38
CA TRP A 48 -13.65 16.71 3.48
C TRP A 48 -12.76 16.88 4.72
N PHE A 49 -11.43 16.93 4.56
CA PHE A 49 -10.51 17.15 5.69
C PHE A 49 -10.62 18.56 6.25
N TYR A 50 -10.79 19.57 5.39
CA TYR A 50 -11.02 20.93 5.87
C TYR A 50 -12.35 21.03 6.65
N ALA A 51 -13.42 20.40 6.13
CA ALA A 51 -14.72 20.35 6.79
C ALA A 51 -14.68 19.56 8.12
N SER A 52 -13.82 18.55 8.25
CA SER A 52 -13.61 17.83 9.51
C SER A 52 -12.80 18.61 10.56
N GLY A 53 -12.34 19.83 10.23
CA GLY A 53 -11.63 20.71 11.14
C GLY A 53 -10.10 20.61 11.07
N MET A 54 -9.56 20.00 10.01
CA MET A 54 -8.13 19.98 9.75
C MET A 54 -7.66 21.33 9.20
N ALA A 55 -6.59 21.89 9.77
CA ALA A 55 -5.98 23.11 9.25
C ALA A 55 -5.55 22.96 7.78
N LEU A 56 -5.80 23.97 6.95
CA LEU A 56 -5.60 23.88 5.50
C LEU A 56 -4.16 23.50 5.10
N TRP A 57 -3.15 24.03 5.80
CA TRP A 57 -1.76 23.67 5.52
C TRP A 57 -1.48 22.19 5.83
N VAL A 58 -2.11 21.64 6.87
CA VAL A 58 -2.00 20.21 7.23
C VAL A 58 -2.66 19.35 6.16
N VAL A 59 -3.82 19.76 5.63
CA VAL A 59 -4.49 19.07 4.52
C VAL A 59 -3.58 18.93 3.31
N VAL A 60 -2.94 20.04 2.90
CA VAL A 60 -2.03 20.05 1.73
C VAL A 60 -0.83 19.14 1.97
N VAL A 61 -0.16 19.26 3.13
CA VAL A 61 0.99 18.43 3.46
C VAL A 61 0.60 16.95 3.54
N PHE A 62 -0.54 16.64 4.17
CA PHE A 62 -1.05 15.29 4.31
C PHE A 62 -1.28 14.63 2.95
N LEU A 63 -2.00 15.31 2.04
CA LEU A 63 -2.28 14.77 0.70
C LEU A 63 -1.00 14.54 -0.11
N VAL A 64 -0.04 15.47 -0.06
CA VAL A 64 1.24 15.32 -0.75
C VAL A 64 2.01 14.12 -0.23
N VAL A 65 2.17 14.01 1.10
CA VAL A 65 2.91 12.91 1.73
C VAL A 65 2.21 11.57 1.48
N MET A 66 0.88 11.53 1.57
CA MET A 66 0.08 10.36 1.24
C MET A 66 0.34 9.89 -0.20
N MET A 67 0.30 10.80 -1.17
CA MET A 67 0.58 10.48 -2.57
C MET A 67 2.01 9.97 -2.77
N VAL A 68 3.00 10.58 -2.13
CA VAL A 68 4.39 10.12 -2.19
C VAL A 68 4.52 8.70 -1.64
N VAL A 69 3.91 8.41 -0.49
CA VAL A 69 3.94 7.07 0.12
C VAL A 69 3.21 6.05 -0.75
N TYR A 70 2.02 6.36 -1.27
CA TYR A 70 1.27 5.46 -2.15
C TYR A 70 2.00 5.15 -3.45
N ILE A 71 2.60 6.14 -4.10
CA ILE A 71 3.43 5.93 -5.30
C ILE A 71 4.68 5.12 -4.94
N GLY A 72 5.30 5.42 -3.80
CA GLY A 72 6.47 4.70 -3.29
C GLY A 72 6.21 3.22 -3.08
N ILE A 73 5.14 2.88 -2.37
CA ILE A 73 4.71 1.49 -2.12
C ILE A 73 4.40 0.77 -3.43
N SER A 74 3.61 1.39 -4.30
CA SER A 74 3.23 0.80 -5.59
C SER A 74 4.47 0.53 -6.45
N ARG A 75 5.45 1.43 -6.43
CA ARG A 75 6.73 1.23 -7.10
C ARG A 75 7.55 0.10 -6.48
N ILE A 76 7.62 0.02 -5.15
CA ILE A 76 8.32 -1.08 -4.47
C ILE A 76 7.70 -2.42 -4.87
N ILE A 77 6.37 -2.54 -4.83
CA ILE A 77 5.65 -3.76 -5.21
C ILE A 77 5.88 -4.09 -6.69
N ALA A 78 5.77 -3.11 -7.58
CA ALA A 78 6.00 -3.31 -9.02
C ALA A 78 7.44 -3.72 -9.35
N GLU A 79 8.45 -3.16 -8.65
CA GLU A 79 9.87 -3.48 -8.89
C GLU A 79 10.30 -4.80 -8.25
N THR A 80 9.75 -5.16 -7.09
CA THR A 80 10.17 -6.36 -6.32
C THR A 80 9.32 -7.59 -6.57
N GLY A 81 8.08 -7.42 -7.03
CA GLY A 81 7.09 -8.51 -7.12
C GLY A 81 6.62 -9.04 -5.77
N VAL A 82 6.91 -8.35 -4.66
CA VAL A 82 6.40 -8.72 -3.34
C VAL A 82 4.91 -8.42 -3.27
N ILE A 83 4.12 -9.35 -2.73
CA ILE A 83 2.65 -9.30 -2.75
C ILE A 83 2.10 -8.18 -1.84
N THR A 84 2.74 -7.93 -0.68
CA THR A 84 2.35 -6.83 0.21
C THR A 84 3.56 -6.20 0.89
N ILE A 85 3.50 -4.89 1.09
CA ILE A 85 4.47 -4.16 1.92
C ILE A 85 3.71 -3.13 2.75
N ARG A 86 4.11 -2.97 4.01
CA ARG A 86 3.57 -1.94 4.89
C ARG A 86 4.44 -0.69 4.79
N ALA A 87 3.81 0.48 4.74
CA ALA A 87 4.54 1.75 4.85
C ALA A 87 5.28 1.81 6.19
N VAL A 88 6.58 2.10 6.14
CA VAL A 88 7.38 2.34 7.36
C VAL A 88 7.05 3.71 7.96
N MET A 89 6.56 4.64 7.13
CA MET A 89 6.16 5.99 7.52
C MET A 89 4.79 6.30 6.94
N ILE A 90 3.92 6.86 7.78
CA ILE A 90 2.55 7.27 7.42
C ILE A 90 2.43 8.80 7.50
N PRO A 91 1.52 9.44 6.74
CA PRO A 91 1.43 10.90 6.65
C PRO A 91 1.16 11.58 8.01
N GLN A 92 0.39 10.95 8.89
CA GLN A 92 0.04 11.47 10.21
C GLN A 92 1.30 11.66 11.06
N THR A 93 2.10 10.60 11.23
CA THR A 93 3.32 10.64 12.05
C THR A 93 4.38 11.53 11.42
N PHE A 94 4.46 11.58 10.08
CA PHE A 94 5.34 12.51 9.39
C PHE A 94 5.03 13.97 9.76
N ILE A 95 3.76 14.39 9.69
CA ILE A 95 3.37 15.78 10.03
C ILE A 95 3.68 16.08 11.49
N MET A 96 3.27 15.19 12.40
CA MET A 96 3.41 15.40 13.84
C MET A 96 4.88 15.49 14.28
N PHE A 97 5.77 14.66 13.75
CA PHE A 97 7.19 14.71 14.13
C PHE A 97 8.00 15.75 13.34
N THR A 98 7.54 16.16 12.16
CA THR A 98 8.22 17.19 11.35
C THR A 98 7.89 18.61 11.82
N PHE A 99 6.62 18.86 12.14
CA PHE A 99 6.14 20.20 12.50
C PHE A 99 5.89 20.38 14.00
N GLY A 100 5.95 19.29 14.77
CA GLY A 100 5.58 19.26 16.18
C GLY A 100 4.07 19.19 16.37
N THR A 101 3.62 18.58 17.46
CA THR A 101 2.19 18.57 17.82
C THR A 101 1.77 19.85 18.55
N SER A 102 2.74 20.61 19.09
CA SER A 102 2.51 21.92 19.72
C SER A 102 1.90 22.97 18.78
N ARG A 103 2.10 22.83 17.46
CA ARG A 103 1.55 23.72 16.42
C ARG A 103 0.21 23.25 15.86
N LEU A 104 -0.27 22.08 16.27
CA LEU A 104 -1.53 21.50 15.80
C LEU A 104 -2.63 21.79 16.83
N SER A 105 -3.77 22.29 16.37
CA SER A 105 -4.93 22.41 17.24
C SER A 105 -5.47 21.03 17.61
N ALA A 106 -6.11 20.91 18.78
CA ALA A 106 -6.75 19.66 19.20
C ALA A 106 -7.76 19.16 18.16
N GLN A 107 -8.51 20.07 17.51
CA GLN A 107 -9.43 19.73 16.42
C GLN A 107 -8.70 19.12 15.22
N THR A 108 -7.57 19.71 14.80
CA THR A 108 -6.74 19.15 13.72
C THR A 108 -6.14 17.80 14.10
N MET A 109 -5.77 17.60 15.36
CA MET A 109 -5.28 16.31 15.85
C MET A 109 -6.37 15.22 15.81
N VAL A 110 -7.60 15.54 16.22
CA VAL A 110 -8.74 14.62 16.10
C VAL A 110 -9.05 14.30 14.65
N ALA A 111 -9.03 15.31 13.76
CA ALA A 111 -9.21 15.11 12.33
C ALA A 111 -8.11 14.20 11.73
N LEU A 112 -6.85 14.36 12.14
CA LEU A 112 -5.75 13.44 11.78
C LEU A 112 -5.97 12.03 12.35
N GLY A 113 -6.48 11.93 13.58
CA GLY A 113 -6.87 10.67 14.22
C GLY A 113 -7.82 9.83 13.37
N MET A 114 -8.85 10.48 12.83
CA MET A 114 -9.82 9.83 11.94
C MET A 114 -9.19 9.26 10.67
N THR A 115 -8.08 9.83 10.20
CA THR A 115 -7.39 9.33 8.99
C THR A 115 -6.66 8.01 9.22
N PHE A 116 -6.36 7.62 10.46
CA PHE A 116 -5.71 6.33 10.74
C PHE A 116 -6.58 5.13 10.33
N GLY A 117 -7.92 5.28 10.29
CA GLY A 117 -8.81 4.18 9.92
C GLY A 117 -8.59 3.66 8.49
N TRP A 118 -8.21 4.52 7.55
CA TRP A 118 -7.98 4.14 6.14
C TRP A 118 -6.55 4.41 5.66
N CYS A 119 -5.78 5.22 6.38
CA CYS A 119 -4.39 5.58 6.08
C CYS A 119 -3.45 5.31 7.26
N GLY A 120 -3.79 4.38 8.15
CA GLY A 120 -2.95 3.98 9.30
C GLY A 120 -2.14 2.71 9.07
N ASP A 121 -2.73 1.69 8.43
CA ASP A 121 -2.02 0.48 7.99
C ASP A 121 -2.08 0.37 6.47
N MET A 122 -1.00 0.80 5.81
CA MET A 122 -0.94 0.87 4.35
C MET A 122 -0.56 -0.47 3.68
N LYS A 123 -0.74 -1.62 4.36
CA LYS A 123 -0.48 -2.98 3.83
C LYS A 123 -1.43 -3.36 2.69
N THR A 124 -2.71 -2.96 2.77
CA THR A 124 -3.80 -3.34 1.84
C THR A 124 -4.23 -2.18 0.94
N THR A 125 -3.29 -1.30 0.59
CA THR A 125 -3.62 -0.15 -0.26
C THR A 125 -4.11 -0.59 -1.64
N LEU A 126 -5.00 0.21 -2.19
CA LEU A 126 -5.70 -0.14 -3.41
C LEU A 126 -4.82 0.02 -4.67
N ILE A 127 -3.86 0.95 -4.66
CA ILE A 127 -3.04 1.27 -5.83
C ILE A 127 -2.15 0.08 -6.28
N PRO A 128 -1.49 -0.67 -5.39
CA PRO A 128 -0.78 -1.89 -5.78
C PRO A 128 -1.69 -2.95 -6.41
N ALA A 129 -2.88 -3.18 -5.83
CA ALA A 129 -3.85 -4.12 -6.39
C ALA A 129 -4.27 -3.69 -7.81
N LEU A 130 -4.58 -2.40 -7.99
CA LEU A 130 -4.87 -1.83 -9.31
C LEU A 130 -3.68 -1.97 -10.27
N THR A 131 -2.45 -1.80 -9.80
CA THR A 131 -1.23 -1.97 -10.62
C THR A 131 -1.10 -3.40 -11.15
N HIS A 132 -1.41 -4.41 -10.31
CA HIS A 132 -1.46 -5.81 -10.75
C HIS A 132 -2.64 -6.07 -11.70
N SER A 133 -3.81 -5.48 -11.45
CA SER A 133 -4.95 -5.56 -12.36
C SER A 133 -4.66 -4.94 -13.71
N VAL A 134 -3.89 -3.84 -13.75
CA VAL A 134 -3.39 -3.25 -15.01
C VAL A 134 -2.44 -4.21 -15.71
N LYS A 135 -1.63 -5.02 -15.01
CA LYS A 135 -0.79 -6.01 -15.72
C LYS A 135 -1.61 -7.12 -16.39
N LEU A 136 -2.77 -7.47 -15.83
CA LEU A 136 -3.70 -8.44 -16.44
C LEU A 136 -4.21 -7.94 -17.81
N PHE A 137 -4.26 -6.63 -18.01
CA PHE A 137 -4.64 -6.00 -19.27
C PHE A 137 -3.78 -6.41 -20.47
N ASP A 138 -2.48 -6.63 -20.27
CA ASP A 138 -1.58 -7.03 -21.37
C ASP A 138 -2.00 -8.39 -21.97
N THR A 139 -2.81 -9.16 -21.23
CA THR A 139 -3.34 -10.45 -21.68
C THR A 139 -4.75 -10.36 -22.28
N ILE A 140 -5.46 -9.24 -22.09
CA ILE A 140 -6.84 -9.03 -22.56
C ILE A 140 -6.81 -8.05 -23.74
N ARG A 141 -7.06 -8.55 -24.95
CA ARG A 141 -7.06 -7.73 -26.18
C ARG A 141 -8.33 -6.88 -26.33
N ASP A 142 -9.49 -7.43 -25.99
CA ASP A 142 -10.79 -6.80 -26.23
C ASP A 142 -11.43 -6.33 -24.91
N TYR A 143 -12.20 -5.22 -24.94
CA TYR A 143 -12.99 -4.71 -23.81
C TYR A 143 -12.23 -4.13 -22.61
N LYS A 144 -11.01 -3.66 -22.85
CA LYS A 144 -10.13 -2.91 -21.95
C LYS A 144 -10.83 -1.92 -21.00
N ARG A 145 -11.80 -1.14 -21.49
CA ARG A 145 -12.58 -0.16 -20.68
C ARG A 145 -13.65 -0.79 -19.78
N GLN A 146 -14.17 -1.97 -20.13
CA GLN A 146 -15.14 -2.69 -19.29
C GLN A 146 -14.46 -3.25 -18.03
N LEU A 147 -13.17 -3.56 -18.10
CA LEU A 147 -12.39 -4.00 -16.93
C LEU A 147 -12.38 -2.94 -15.82
N VAL A 148 -12.35 -1.65 -16.18
CA VAL A 148 -12.45 -0.55 -15.20
C VAL A 148 -13.75 -0.65 -14.42
N TRP A 149 -14.88 -0.88 -15.10
CA TRP A 149 -16.17 -1.05 -14.44
C TRP A 149 -16.23 -2.32 -13.59
N ALA A 150 -15.62 -3.41 -14.04
CA ALA A 150 -15.50 -4.63 -13.23
C ALA A 150 -14.71 -4.38 -11.93
N LEU A 151 -13.61 -3.62 -12.00
CA LEU A 151 -12.81 -3.23 -10.82
C LEU A 151 -13.62 -2.33 -9.88
N VAL A 152 -14.28 -1.31 -10.42
CA VAL A 152 -15.13 -0.40 -9.62
C VAL A 152 -16.28 -1.15 -8.95
N LEU A 153 -16.94 -2.06 -9.67
CA LEU A 153 -18.03 -2.87 -9.13
C LEU A 153 -17.54 -3.84 -8.06
N ALA A 154 -16.42 -4.53 -8.29
CA ALA A 154 -15.82 -5.43 -7.30
C ALA A 154 -15.44 -4.68 -6.01
N MET A 155 -14.86 -3.48 -6.14
CA MET A 155 -14.57 -2.62 -5.00
C MET A 155 -15.84 -2.16 -4.28
N GLY A 156 -16.85 -1.71 -5.02
CA GLY A 156 -18.11 -1.25 -4.44
C GLY A 156 -18.84 -2.35 -3.67
N VAL A 157 -18.95 -3.54 -4.28
CA VAL A 157 -19.52 -4.73 -3.62
C VAL A 157 -18.70 -5.10 -2.39
N GLY A 158 -17.37 -5.12 -2.48
CA GLY A 158 -16.50 -5.43 -1.34
C GLY A 158 -16.71 -4.47 -0.17
N ILE A 159 -16.81 -3.16 -0.44
CA ILE A 159 -17.08 -2.14 0.57
C ILE A 159 -18.46 -2.36 1.20
N LEU A 160 -19.51 -2.52 0.39
CA LEU A 160 -20.88 -2.70 0.88
C LEU A 160 -21.06 -3.97 1.71
N VAL A 161 -20.52 -5.09 1.22
CA VAL A 161 -20.57 -6.38 1.93
C VAL A 161 -19.76 -6.31 3.21
N SER A 162 -18.58 -5.68 3.20
CA SER A 162 -17.78 -5.48 4.42
C SER A 162 -18.53 -4.65 5.44
N PHE A 163 -19.15 -3.52 5.06
CA PHE A 163 -19.93 -2.72 5.99
C PHE A 163 -21.13 -3.48 6.55
N TRP A 164 -21.88 -4.15 5.67
CA TRP A 164 -23.02 -4.97 6.08
C TRP A 164 -22.61 -6.02 7.11
N TYR A 165 -21.57 -6.81 6.79
CA TYR A 165 -21.13 -7.92 7.63
C TYR A 165 -20.53 -7.46 8.96
N THR A 166 -19.70 -6.39 8.95
CA THR A 166 -19.13 -5.83 10.17
C THR A 166 -20.20 -5.24 11.08
N ILE A 167 -21.28 -4.67 10.54
CA ILE A 167 -22.38 -4.16 11.36
C ILE A 167 -23.26 -5.32 11.85
N SER A 168 -23.65 -6.27 10.99
CA SER A 168 -24.54 -7.37 11.35
C SER A 168 -23.92 -8.26 12.44
N MET A 169 -22.67 -8.68 12.26
CA MET A 169 -21.95 -9.43 13.30
C MET A 169 -21.81 -8.63 14.61
N GLY A 170 -21.83 -7.30 14.52
CA GLY A 170 -21.62 -6.42 15.67
C GLY A 170 -22.87 -6.38 16.54
N TYR A 171 -24.04 -6.49 15.91
CA TYR A 171 -25.33 -6.66 16.58
C TYR A 171 -25.54 -8.10 17.10
N GLU A 172 -25.11 -9.12 16.36
CA GLU A 172 -25.32 -10.52 16.74
C GLU A 172 -24.36 -11.00 17.84
N ALA A 173 -23.05 -10.81 17.64
CA ALA A 173 -22.01 -11.31 18.54
C ALA A 173 -21.54 -10.24 19.53
N GLY A 174 -21.95 -8.98 19.36
CA GLY A 174 -21.46 -7.84 20.14
C GLY A 174 -20.11 -7.35 19.61
N ALA A 175 -20.02 -6.08 19.21
CA ALA A 175 -18.79 -5.48 18.67
C ALA A 175 -17.58 -5.60 19.63
N GLY A 176 -17.80 -5.69 20.94
CA GLY A 176 -16.75 -5.90 21.93
C GLY A 176 -16.03 -7.26 21.83
N ASN A 177 -16.65 -8.24 21.16
CA ASN A 177 -16.12 -9.60 21.02
C ASN A 177 -15.27 -9.79 19.75
N TYR A 178 -15.08 -8.75 18.93
CA TYR A 178 -14.27 -8.82 17.72
C TYR A 178 -12.75 -8.94 17.92
N GLY A 179 -12.30 -9.17 19.15
CA GLY A 179 -10.88 -9.34 19.47
C GLY A 179 -10.08 -8.05 19.36
N SER A 180 -8.75 -8.19 19.43
CA SER A 180 -7.83 -7.06 19.54
C SER A 180 -7.75 -6.21 18.27
N GLN A 181 -8.01 -6.80 17.10
CA GLN A 181 -7.85 -6.14 15.81
C GLN A 181 -8.96 -5.12 15.50
N ILE A 182 -10.23 -5.46 15.76
CA ILE A 182 -11.38 -4.63 15.32
C ILE A 182 -11.95 -3.79 16.47
N SER A 183 -11.93 -4.28 17.72
CA SER A 183 -12.50 -3.55 18.87
C SER A 183 -11.57 -3.39 20.08
N GLY A 184 -10.40 -4.04 20.06
CA GLY A 184 -9.39 -3.92 21.11
C GLY A 184 -8.30 -2.89 20.82
N SER A 185 -7.04 -3.29 21.05
CA SER A 185 -5.89 -2.38 21.08
C SER A 185 -5.60 -1.68 19.75
N LEU A 186 -5.83 -2.34 18.61
CA LEU A 186 -5.58 -1.74 17.29
C LEU A 186 -6.60 -0.64 16.97
N ALA A 187 -7.85 -0.82 17.36
CA ALA A 187 -8.89 0.19 17.20
C ALA A 187 -8.69 1.40 18.14
N ARG A 188 -8.17 1.16 19.35
CA ARG A 188 -7.87 2.21 20.34
C ARG A 188 -6.56 2.95 20.05
N GLY A 189 -5.59 2.29 19.44
CA GLY A 189 -4.23 2.82 19.22
C GLY A 189 -4.19 4.23 18.61
N PRO A 190 -4.91 4.52 17.52
CA PRO A 190 -4.97 5.88 16.96
C PRO A 190 -5.53 6.93 17.93
N TRP A 191 -6.53 6.56 18.73
CA TRP A 191 -7.15 7.46 19.70
C TRP A 191 -6.25 7.71 20.89
N ASP A 192 -5.63 6.65 21.43
CA ASP A 192 -4.64 6.75 22.50
C ASP A 192 -3.45 7.62 22.04
N PHE A 193 -3.02 7.47 20.79
CA PHE A 193 -1.98 8.28 20.18
C PHE A 193 -2.39 9.76 20.13
N VAL A 194 -3.58 10.06 19.60
CA VAL A 194 -4.09 11.44 19.52
C VAL A 194 -4.23 12.07 20.91
N VAL A 195 -4.83 11.35 21.87
CA VAL A 195 -5.03 11.84 23.24
C VAL A 195 -3.67 12.12 23.89
N LYS A 196 -2.70 11.21 23.76
CA LYS A 196 -1.37 11.35 24.33
C LYS A 196 -0.70 12.64 23.85
N TYR A 197 -0.59 12.84 22.54
CA TYR A 197 0.12 13.99 21.98
C TYR A 197 -0.67 15.31 22.03
N THR A 198 -1.97 15.25 22.33
CA THR A 198 -2.79 16.43 22.64
C THR A 198 -2.55 16.89 24.07
N LYS A 199 -2.44 15.95 25.01
CA LYS A 199 -2.17 16.25 26.43
C LYS A 199 -0.71 16.65 26.68
N ASP A 200 0.21 15.96 26.03
CA ASP A 200 1.64 16.20 26.12
C ASP A 200 2.20 16.55 24.72
N PRO A 201 2.04 17.82 24.27
CA PRO A 201 2.56 18.23 22.98
C PRO A 201 4.07 18.10 22.90
N VAL A 202 4.57 17.69 21.74
CA VAL A 202 5.99 17.53 21.46
C VAL A 202 6.42 18.49 20.36
N ASP A 203 7.63 19.01 20.50
CA ASP A 203 8.27 19.82 19.47
C ASP A 203 8.78 18.96 18.30
N PRO A 204 9.12 19.59 17.15
CA PRO A 204 9.72 18.90 16.01
C PRO A 204 10.91 18.03 16.42
N ASP A 205 10.89 16.76 16.02
CA ASP A 205 11.96 15.82 16.31
C ASP A 205 13.05 15.93 15.24
N TRP A 206 14.03 16.80 15.50
CA TRP A 206 15.12 17.05 14.56
C TRP A 206 16.00 15.82 14.31
N ARG A 207 16.05 14.87 15.26
CA ARG A 207 16.79 13.62 15.08
C ARG A 207 16.10 12.75 14.04
N LYS A 208 14.77 12.56 14.14
CA LYS A 208 14.00 11.85 13.12
C LYS A 208 14.10 12.53 11.74
N MET A 209 14.06 13.86 11.70
CA MET A 209 14.25 14.60 10.44
C MET A 209 15.65 14.39 9.85
N ALA A 210 16.70 14.39 10.67
CA ALA A 210 18.06 14.12 10.22
C ALA A 210 18.19 12.70 9.62
N PHE A 211 17.57 11.69 10.25
CA PHE A 211 17.53 10.33 9.68
C PHE A 211 16.73 10.25 8.39
N LEU A 212 15.60 10.97 8.29
CA LEU A 212 14.81 11.02 7.06
C LEU A 212 15.63 11.65 5.91
N VAL A 213 16.22 12.82 6.15
CA VAL A 213 17.04 13.52 5.14
C VAL A 213 18.28 12.70 4.77
N GLY A 214 18.94 12.10 5.76
CA GLY A 214 20.06 11.18 5.53
C GLY A 214 19.65 9.96 4.70
N GLY A 215 18.49 9.36 4.99
CA GLY A 215 17.93 8.26 4.22
C GLY A 215 17.58 8.65 2.78
N MET A 216 17.00 9.84 2.58
CA MET A 216 16.73 10.39 1.24
C MET A 216 18.02 10.64 0.46
N ALA A 217 19.04 11.22 1.10
CA ALA A 217 20.34 11.47 0.48
C ALA A 217 21.04 10.16 0.10
N LEU A 218 21.06 9.17 1.00
CA LEU A 218 21.61 7.85 0.73
C LEU A 218 20.87 7.14 -0.41
N ALA A 219 19.53 7.18 -0.41
CA ALA A 219 18.73 6.61 -1.49
C ALA A 219 19.03 7.29 -2.83
N ALA A 220 19.16 8.63 -2.85
CA ALA A 220 19.51 9.39 -4.06
C ALA A 220 20.91 9.02 -4.58
N ILE A 221 21.90 8.88 -3.70
CA ILE A 221 23.25 8.44 -4.04
C ILE A 221 23.21 7.03 -4.65
N LEU A 222 22.49 6.09 -4.03
CA LEU A 222 22.37 4.73 -4.55
C LEU A 222 21.66 4.67 -5.90
N TYR A 223 20.59 5.46 -6.09
CA TYR A 223 19.93 5.57 -7.39
C TYR A 223 20.86 6.17 -8.45
N PHE A 224 21.65 7.19 -8.11
CA PHE A 224 22.62 7.80 -9.01
C PHE A 224 23.74 6.82 -9.40
N LEU A 225 24.33 6.13 -8.43
CA LEU A 225 25.36 5.13 -8.66
C LEU A 225 24.84 3.98 -9.53
N ARG A 226 23.62 3.51 -9.27
CA ARG A 226 22.99 2.48 -10.10
C ARG A 226 22.69 2.95 -11.52
N TYR A 227 22.35 4.22 -11.71
CA TYR A 227 22.16 4.80 -13.03
C TYR A 227 23.49 4.93 -13.81
N ARG A 228 24.58 5.26 -13.10
CA ARG A 228 25.91 5.46 -13.72
C ARG A 228 26.70 4.17 -13.92
N TYR A 229 26.54 3.20 -13.02
CA TYR A 229 27.26 1.93 -12.98
C TYR A 229 26.26 0.77 -13.00
N THR A 230 26.17 0.10 -14.15
CA THR A 230 25.25 -1.03 -14.37
C THR A 230 25.57 -2.26 -13.53
N TRP A 231 26.80 -2.39 -13.03
CA TRP A 231 27.26 -3.51 -12.20
C TRP A 231 27.01 -3.29 -10.70
N TRP A 232 26.51 -2.13 -10.27
CA TRP A 232 26.37 -1.79 -8.85
C TRP A 232 25.37 -2.73 -8.14
N PRO A 233 25.79 -3.43 -7.06
CA PRO A 233 24.97 -4.50 -6.47
C PRO A 233 23.94 -3.99 -5.45
N LEU A 234 24.14 -2.80 -4.86
CA LEU A 234 23.29 -2.31 -3.78
C LEU A 234 22.03 -1.62 -4.32
N HIS A 235 20.87 -2.13 -3.91
CA HIS A 235 19.58 -1.61 -4.32
C HIS A 235 18.93 -0.78 -3.19
N PRO A 236 18.53 0.49 -3.44
CA PRO A 236 17.92 1.35 -2.43
C PRO A 236 16.59 0.82 -1.87
N LEU A 237 15.88 -0.03 -2.65
CA LEU A 237 14.65 -0.71 -2.19
C LEU A 237 14.85 -1.48 -0.88
N GLY A 238 16.00 -2.13 -0.68
CA GLY A 238 16.26 -2.90 0.53
C GLY A 238 16.28 -2.03 1.79
N LEU A 239 16.74 -0.77 1.66
CA LEU A 239 16.74 0.20 2.76
C LEU A 239 15.32 0.69 3.09
N ALA A 240 14.48 0.88 2.07
CA ALA A 240 13.11 1.35 2.25
C ALA A 240 12.16 0.24 2.74
N ALA A 241 12.36 -1.00 2.29
CA ALA A 241 11.49 -2.12 2.57
C ALA A 241 11.94 -2.97 3.76
N GLY A 242 13.24 -2.96 4.10
CA GLY A 242 13.83 -3.79 5.15
C GLY A 242 13.11 -3.76 6.50
N PRO A 243 12.78 -2.58 7.07
CA PRO A 243 12.12 -2.50 8.37
C PRO A 243 10.60 -2.68 8.29
N ALA A 244 10.02 -2.90 7.11
CA ALA A 244 8.59 -3.15 7.00
C ALA A 244 8.24 -4.51 7.61
N TYR A 245 7.21 -4.54 8.47
CA TYR A 245 6.80 -5.73 9.21
C TYR A 245 6.68 -7.03 8.37
N PRO A 246 6.07 -7.02 7.17
CA PRO A 246 6.03 -8.23 6.34
C PRO A 246 7.43 -8.70 5.94
N VAL A 247 8.33 -7.77 5.60
CA VAL A 247 9.67 -8.07 5.10
C VAL A 247 10.54 -8.67 6.20
N THR A 248 10.42 -8.20 7.44
CA THR A 248 11.18 -8.76 8.57
C THR A 248 10.78 -10.20 8.88
N ASN A 249 9.51 -10.59 8.65
CA ASN A 249 9.04 -11.96 8.87
C ASN A 249 9.36 -12.89 7.69
N VAL A 250 9.40 -12.37 6.46
CA VAL A 250 9.63 -13.19 5.26
C VAL A 250 11.08 -13.17 4.75
N ILE A 251 11.99 -12.46 5.41
CA ILE A 251 13.39 -12.35 4.97
C ILE A 251 14.10 -13.71 4.87
N PHE A 252 13.84 -14.61 5.81
CA PHE A 252 14.42 -15.95 5.81
C PHE A 252 13.85 -16.82 4.67
N PRO A 253 12.53 -16.89 4.45
CA PRO A 253 11.97 -17.50 3.24
C PRO A 253 12.48 -16.90 1.93
N ILE A 254 12.65 -15.56 1.85
CA ILE A 254 13.24 -14.89 0.67
C ILE A 254 14.67 -15.38 0.45
N PHE A 255 15.47 -15.44 1.50
CA PHE A 255 16.84 -15.96 1.44
C PHE A 255 16.87 -17.42 0.99
N LEU A 256 15.98 -18.27 1.53
CA LEU A 256 15.88 -19.68 1.14
C LEU A 256 15.48 -19.83 -0.34
N GLY A 257 14.53 -19.02 -0.81
CA GLY A 257 14.13 -18.99 -2.21
C GLY A 257 15.27 -18.53 -3.13
N TRP A 258 16.02 -17.51 -2.73
CA TRP A 258 17.22 -17.06 -3.44
C TRP A 258 18.30 -18.15 -3.48
N LEU A 259 18.58 -18.80 -2.36
CA LEU A 259 19.59 -19.86 -2.24
C LEU A 259 19.20 -21.07 -3.09
N ALA A 260 17.94 -21.50 -3.03
CA ALA A 260 17.43 -22.59 -3.85
C ALA A 260 17.51 -22.25 -5.35
N LYS A 261 17.10 -21.04 -5.75
CA LYS A 261 17.22 -20.57 -7.14
C LYS A 261 18.67 -20.52 -7.59
N PHE A 262 19.57 -20.02 -6.74
CA PHE A 262 20.99 -19.96 -7.00
C PHE A 262 21.57 -21.36 -7.22
N ALA A 263 21.28 -22.31 -6.31
CA ALA A 263 21.72 -23.69 -6.44
C ALA A 263 21.19 -24.35 -7.72
N ILE A 264 19.89 -24.22 -8.02
CA ILE A 264 19.29 -24.81 -9.22
C ILE A 264 19.92 -24.24 -10.50
N LEU A 265 20.13 -22.93 -10.56
CA LEU A 265 20.74 -22.30 -11.74
C LEU A 265 22.23 -22.63 -11.85
N ARG A 266 22.96 -22.69 -10.73
CA ARG A 266 24.40 -22.96 -10.70
C ARG A 266 24.73 -24.40 -11.05
N PHE A 267 23.96 -25.37 -10.56
CA PHE A 267 24.23 -26.80 -10.75
C PHE A 267 23.41 -27.43 -11.88
N GLY A 268 22.19 -26.96 -12.15
CA GLY A 268 21.28 -27.57 -13.13
C GLY A 268 20.99 -26.71 -14.38
N GLY A 269 21.45 -25.46 -14.40
CA GLY A 269 21.24 -24.55 -15.52
C GLY A 269 19.76 -24.23 -15.79
N SER A 270 19.48 -23.68 -16.97
CA SER A 270 18.14 -23.16 -17.32
C SER A 270 17.07 -24.25 -17.54
N LYS A 271 17.49 -25.49 -17.82
CA LYS A 271 16.59 -26.65 -17.98
C LYS A 271 16.10 -27.14 -16.62
N ALA A 272 16.99 -27.31 -15.65
CA ALA A 272 16.59 -27.68 -14.29
C ALA A 272 15.71 -26.61 -13.64
N TYR A 273 16.02 -25.33 -13.88
CA TYR A 273 15.17 -24.23 -13.41
C TYR A 273 13.74 -24.32 -13.94
N ARG A 274 13.55 -24.61 -15.24
CA ARG A 274 12.23 -24.83 -15.81
C ARG A 274 11.54 -26.07 -15.23
N GLY A 275 12.28 -27.15 -15.01
CA GLY A 275 11.77 -28.38 -14.38
C GLY A 275 11.38 -28.22 -12.91
N ALA A 276 12.03 -27.31 -12.17
CA ALA A 276 11.72 -27.04 -10.77
C ALA A 276 10.52 -26.09 -10.57
N ARG A 277 10.09 -25.35 -11.60
CA ARG A 277 8.95 -24.40 -11.49
C ARG A 277 7.67 -25.04 -10.93
N PRO A 278 7.21 -26.22 -11.41
CA PRO A 278 5.99 -26.84 -10.88
C PRO A 278 6.07 -27.16 -9.39
N PHE A 279 7.26 -27.52 -8.86
CA PHE A 279 7.43 -27.78 -7.43
C PHE A 279 7.17 -26.53 -6.59
N PHE A 280 7.78 -25.38 -6.93
CA PHE A 280 7.58 -24.14 -6.18
C PHE A 280 6.14 -23.59 -6.33
N LEU A 281 5.54 -23.73 -7.52
CA LEU A 281 4.13 -23.41 -7.71
C LEU A 281 3.24 -24.34 -6.87
N GLY A 282 3.57 -25.64 -6.81
CA GLY A 282 2.91 -26.63 -5.97
C GLY A 282 3.02 -26.33 -4.47
N LEU A 283 4.18 -25.83 -4.01
CA LEU A 283 4.37 -25.38 -2.63
C LEU A 283 3.42 -24.21 -2.28
N ILE A 284 3.33 -23.22 -3.17
CA ILE A 284 2.43 -22.07 -3.00
C ILE A 284 0.97 -22.52 -3.03
N MET A 285 0.59 -23.37 -3.98
CA MET A 285 -0.77 -23.91 -4.09
C MET A 285 -1.13 -24.76 -2.87
N GLY A 286 -0.21 -25.61 -2.41
CA GLY A 286 -0.41 -26.46 -1.23
C GLY A 286 -0.63 -25.63 0.04
N TYR A 287 0.05 -24.50 0.17
CA TYR A 287 -0.19 -23.54 1.25
C TYR A 287 -1.63 -23.00 1.22
N TYR A 288 -2.09 -22.49 0.07
CA TYR A 288 -3.46 -21.96 -0.05
C TYR A 288 -4.54 -23.03 0.11
N ILE A 289 -4.30 -24.23 -0.41
CA ILE A 289 -5.22 -25.38 -0.24
C ILE A 289 -5.28 -25.78 1.23
N GLY A 290 -4.15 -25.86 1.92
CA GLY A 290 -4.10 -26.18 3.35
C GLY A 290 -4.85 -25.15 4.20
N ALA A 291 -4.63 -23.86 3.93
CA ALA A 291 -5.37 -22.79 4.60
C ALA A 291 -6.88 -22.87 4.31
N GLY A 292 -7.26 -23.12 3.05
CA GLY A 292 -8.66 -23.30 2.66
C GLY A 292 -9.31 -24.51 3.34
N LEU A 293 -8.63 -25.65 3.40
CA LEU A 293 -9.11 -26.84 4.10
C LEU A 293 -9.30 -26.58 5.59
N SER A 294 -8.35 -25.89 6.23
CA SER A 294 -8.49 -25.50 7.64
C SER A 294 -9.71 -24.61 7.87
N PHE A 295 -9.98 -23.66 6.96
CA PHE A 295 -11.18 -22.83 7.03
C PHE A 295 -12.47 -23.66 6.94
N PHE A 296 -12.54 -24.63 6.03
CA PHE A 296 -13.71 -25.53 5.94
C PHE A 296 -13.86 -26.43 7.17
N VAL A 297 -12.73 -26.90 7.73
CA VAL A 297 -12.75 -27.67 8.98
C VAL A 297 -13.30 -26.82 10.13
N ASP A 298 -12.84 -25.59 10.27
CA ASP A 298 -13.34 -24.67 11.30
C ASP A 298 -14.83 -24.36 11.11
N MET A 299 -15.28 -24.19 9.87
CA MET A 299 -16.69 -23.92 9.57
C MET A 299 -17.61 -25.08 9.97
N ILE A 300 -17.17 -26.34 9.79
CA ILE A 300 -18.00 -27.53 10.03
C ILE A 300 -17.90 -27.99 11.49
N TRP A 301 -16.70 -28.04 12.06
CA TRP A 301 -16.44 -28.63 13.37
C TRP A 301 -16.30 -27.60 14.51
N PHE A 302 -15.98 -26.33 14.20
CA PHE A 302 -15.79 -25.27 15.20
C PHE A 302 -16.58 -23.99 14.88
N PRO A 303 -17.91 -24.07 14.66
CA PRO A 303 -18.72 -22.92 14.28
C PRO A 303 -18.67 -21.83 15.36
N GLY A 304 -18.21 -20.63 14.98
CA GLY A 304 -18.07 -19.49 15.89
C GLY A 304 -16.83 -19.54 16.80
N GLN A 305 -16.03 -20.61 16.75
CA GLN A 305 -14.75 -20.75 17.47
C GLN A 305 -13.62 -21.17 16.53
N GLY A 306 -13.59 -20.56 15.33
CA GLY A 306 -12.48 -20.76 14.40
C GLY A 306 -11.15 -20.38 15.05
N HIS A 307 -10.12 -21.15 14.76
CA HIS A 307 -8.80 -20.90 15.31
C HIS A 307 -8.00 -20.05 14.32
N GLY A 308 -7.18 -19.15 14.84
CA GLY A 308 -6.23 -18.43 13.99
C GLY A 308 -5.27 -19.45 13.36
N ILE A 309 -5.28 -19.57 12.04
CA ILE A 309 -4.28 -20.35 11.33
C ILE A 309 -2.94 -19.61 11.56
N PRO A 310 -1.94 -20.20 12.24
CA PRO A 310 -0.75 -19.48 12.72
C PRO A 310 0.11 -18.86 11.61
N PHE A 311 -0.26 -19.06 10.35
CA PHE A 311 0.52 -18.77 9.17
C PHE A 311 0.04 -17.51 8.40
N SER A 312 -1.02 -16.82 8.84
CA SER A 312 -1.70 -15.76 8.07
C SER A 312 -1.40 -14.29 8.44
N ASP A 313 -0.48 -13.99 9.37
CA ASP A 313 -0.19 -12.61 9.81
C ASP A 313 0.97 -11.91 9.07
#